data_AF-A0A7J9XCM7-F1
#
_entry.id   AF-A0A7J9XCM7-F1
#
_cell.length_a   1.000
_cell.length_b   1.000
_cell.length_c   1.000
_cell.angle_alpha   90.00
_cell.angle_beta   90.00
_cell.angle_gamma   90.00
#
_symmetry.space_group_name_H-M   'P 1'
#
loop_
_entity.id
_entity.type
_entity.pdbx_description
1 polymer ?
#
loop_
_entity_poly.entity_id
_entity_poly.type
_entity_poly.pdbx_seq_one_letter_code
_entity_poly.pdbx_strand_id
1 'polypeptide(L)'
;MRRLFSMACRAGLALSRLAMVTANRHQHARRAGETDQRGRGVVSDVRPEQRSDHDHSHQHGDPASPRRTGKLHYHEEEVRPIEATPLIHRQPHKDLYDDADRKHPGRDVDLPLRTIQLHIGRLEPGQQTRLHKHHNEAAIYIIEGSGHSDVQGVSYPWERGDFLYVPSMQWHTHVNSGAGPVLYMGITNKRMLDWLGLDRKVEAGIHVPQEEVEREISSGKFSPYSHYHITPEDGVHFGPEGFITHSD
;
A
#
# COMPACT_ATOMS: atom_id res chain seq x y z
N MET A 1 51.76 -28.53 46.06
CA MET A 1 50.91 -28.51 47.26
C MET A 1 49.50 -28.06 46.82
N ARG A 2 48.54 -28.97 46.55
CA ARG A 2 47.39 -29.38 47.41
C ARG A 2 46.57 -28.15 47.91
N ARG A 3 45.25 -27.96 47.72
CA ARG A 3 44.03 -28.82 47.71
C ARG A 3 42.93 -28.10 46.87
N LEU A 4 42.02 -28.68 46.07
CA LEU A 4 40.95 -29.71 46.21
C LEU A 4 39.75 -29.35 47.11
N PHE A 5 38.57 -29.18 46.49
CA PHE A 5 37.18 -29.53 46.89
C PHE A 5 36.27 -29.09 45.70
N SER A 6 35.73 -29.92 44.80
CA SER A 6 34.72 -31.01 44.86
C SER A 6 33.43 -30.65 45.59
N MET A 7 32.31 -30.50 44.87
CA MET A 7 31.16 -31.41 44.98
C MET A 7 30.15 -31.23 43.84
N ALA A 8 29.68 -32.36 43.32
CA ALA A 8 28.64 -32.52 42.31
C ALA A 8 27.32 -32.99 42.93
N CYS A 9 26.18 -32.75 42.27
CA CYS A 9 25.00 -33.66 42.13
C CYS A 9 23.87 -32.89 41.41
N ARG A 10 23.49 -33.25 40.18
CA ARG A 10 22.55 -34.32 39.73
C ARG A 10 21.06 -33.91 39.73
N ALA A 11 20.58 -33.69 38.50
CA ALA A 11 19.37 -34.24 37.85
C ALA A 11 18.09 -34.51 38.65
N GLY A 12 16.97 -33.99 38.12
CA GLY A 12 15.61 -34.45 38.41
C GLY A 12 14.62 -33.96 37.33
N LEU A 13 14.10 -34.90 36.53
CA LEU A 13 13.02 -34.74 35.57
C LEU A 13 11.68 -34.38 36.26
N ALA A 14 10.80 -33.65 35.55
CA ALA A 14 9.37 -33.98 35.47
C ALA A 14 8.67 -33.22 34.32
N LEU A 15 8.20 -33.97 33.31
CA LEU A 15 7.10 -33.59 32.42
C LEU A 15 5.78 -33.58 33.19
N SER A 16 4.83 -32.70 32.86
CA SER A 16 3.40 -33.07 32.65
C SER A 16 2.51 -31.92 32.16
N ARG A 17 1.83 -32.18 31.02
CA ARG A 17 0.40 -32.00 30.66
C ARG A 17 -0.26 -30.61 30.83
N LEU A 18 -0.76 -29.96 29.77
CA LEU A 18 -1.98 -30.18 28.94
C LEU A 18 -3.23 -29.39 29.41
N ALA A 19 -3.62 -28.40 28.59
CA ALA A 19 -4.96 -27.88 28.22
C ALA A 19 -5.99 -27.33 29.24
N MET A 20 -6.50 -26.11 28.93
CA MET A 20 -7.93 -25.67 28.86
C MET A 20 -7.95 -24.12 28.74
N VAL A 21 -8.35 -23.48 27.63
CA VAL A 21 -9.71 -23.21 27.10
C VAL A 21 -10.77 -22.87 28.15
N THR A 22 -11.17 -21.59 28.20
CA THR A 22 -12.53 -21.07 28.54
C THR A 22 -12.64 -19.69 27.86
N ALA A 23 -13.31 -19.56 26.70
CA ALA A 23 -14.74 -19.28 26.51
C ALA A 23 -15.30 -18.19 27.45
N ASN A 24 -15.37 -16.94 26.94
CA ASN A 24 -16.12 -15.86 27.60
C ASN A 24 -17.38 -15.56 26.77
N ARG A 25 -18.51 -16.11 27.22
CA ARG A 25 -19.87 -15.75 26.77
C ARG A 25 -20.56 -15.13 27.98
N HIS A 26 -20.92 -13.85 27.89
CA HIS A 26 -22.03 -13.33 28.68
C HIS A 26 -22.93 -12.45 27.80
N GLN A 27 -24.19 -12.88 27.77
CA GLN A 27 -25.35 -12.22 27.21
C GLN A 27 -25.86 -11.14 28.17
N HIS A 28 -26.31 -10.03 27.63
CA HIS A 28 -27.39 -9.14 28.12
C HIS A 28 -27.76 -8.24 26.92
N ALA A 29 -28.99 -7.85 26.62
CA ALA A 29 -30.34 -8.26 26.97
C ALA A 29 -31.24 -7.62 25.88
N ARG A 30 -32.37 -8.26 25.57
CA ARG A 30 -33.39 -7.77 24.63
C ARG A 30 -34.10 -6.52 25.18
N ARG A 31 -34.46 -5.57 24.31
CA ARG A 31 -35.80 -4.96 24.25
C ARG A 31 -36.01 -4.25 22.91
N ALA A 32 -37.15 -4.54 22.30
CA ALA A 32 -37.64 -3.99 21.05
C ALA A 32 -38.68 -2.89 21.33
N GLY A 33 -38.80 -1.96 20.38
CA GLY A 33 -40.02 -1.21 20.08
C GLY A 33 -40.18 0.12 20.79
N GLU A 34 -40.06 1.21 20.03
CA GLU A 34 -41.08 2.27 19.99
C GLU A 34 -40.82 3.22 18.81
N THR A 35 -41.84 3.33 17.96
CA THR A 35 -42.03 4.32 16.90
C THR A 35 -42.52 5.64 17.49
N ASP A 36 -41.97 6.77 17.05
CA ASP A 36 -42.70 8.05 17.07
C ASP A 36 -42.42 8.84 15.79
N GLN A 37 -43.52 9.16 15.10
CA GLN A 37 -43.60 10.10 13.99
C GLN A 37 -44.04 11.44 14.56
N ARG A 38 -43.30 12.53 14.31
CA ARG A 38 -43.89 13.88 14.25
C ARG A 38 -42.97 14.85 13.51
N GLY A 39 -43.45 15.36 12.38
CA GLY A 39 -42.77 16.37 11.58
C GLY A 39 -43.14 17.80 11.94
N ARG A 40 -42.31 18.74 11.47
CA ARG A 40 -42.62 19.99 10.74
C ARG A 40 -41.50 21.01 10.95
N GLY A 41 -41.04 21.63 9.86
CA GLY A 41 -40.14 22.79 9.90
C GLY A 41 -39.51 23.08 8.53
N VAL A 42 -40.26 23.81 7.70
CA VAL A 42 -39.86 24.32 6.38
C VAL A 42 -38.78 25.39 6.53
N VAL A 43 -37.69 25.31 5.77
CA VAL A 43 -36.86 26.46 5.40
C VAL A 43 -36.55 26.36 3.91
N SER A 44 -37.13 27.26 3.13
CA SER A 44 -36.80 27.52 1.74
C SER A 44 -35.88 28.74 1.67
N ASP A 45 -34.67 28.58 1.17
CA ASP A 45 -34.01 29.65 0.43
C ASP A 45 -33.02 29.04 -0.58
N VAL A 46 -33.27 29.28 -1.86
CA VAL A 46 -32.55 28.71 -3.00
C VAL A 46 -31.68 29.82 -3.59
N ARG A 47 -30.36 29.62 -3.60
CA ARG A 47 -29.45 30.32 -4.52
C ARG A 47 -29.10 29.39 -5.69
N PRO A 48 -29.08 29.86 -6.95
CA PRO A 48 -28.86 28.98 -8.08
C PRO A 48 -27.37 28.67 -8.22
N GLU A 49 -26.99 27.41 -7.96
CA GLU A 49 -25.71 26.88 -8.44
C GLU A 49 -25.86 26.54 -9.93
N GLN A 50 -24.97 27.08 -10.75
CA GLN A 50 -24.70 26.55 -12.09
C GLN A 50 -24.17 25.12 -11.93
N ARG A 51 -25.06 24.14 -12.04
CA ARG A 51 -24.69 22.74 -12.18
C ARG A 51 -24.33 22.49 -13.63
N SER A 52 -23.09 22.13 -13.90
CA SER A 52 -22.74 21.45 -15.14
C SER A 52 -23.46 20.11 -15.12
N ASP A 53 -24.38 19.90 -16.06
CA ASP A 53 -25.03 18.62 -16.28
C ASP A 53 -23.98 17.60 -16.75
N HIS A 54 -23.34 16.92 -15.81
CA HIS A 54 -22.70 15.63 -16.05
C HIS A 54 -23.72 14.57 -15.62
N ASP A 55 -24.59 14.23 -16.56
CA ASP A 55 -25.50 13.10 -16.44
C ASP A 55 -24.69 11.80 -16.39
N HIS A 56 -24.25 11.41 -15.20
CA HIS A 56 -23.86 10.03 -14.92
C HIS A 56 -25.10 9.20 -14.61
N SER A 57 -26.05 9.17 -15.55
CA SER A 57 -27.02 8.09 -15.59
C SER A 57 -26.24 6.83 -15.95
N HIS A 58 -25.80 6.09 -14.93
CA HIS A 58 -25.52 4.67 -15.10
C HIS A 58 -26.83 4.05 -15.59
N GLN A 59 -26.96 3.92 -16.91
CA GLN A 59 -28.05 3.18 -17.53
C GLN A 59 -27.99 1.77 -16.94
N HIS A 60 -28.87 1.53 -15.96
CA HIS A 60 -29.20 0.21 -15.47
C HIS A 60 -29.82 -0.56 -16.64
N GLY A 61 -29.01 -1.17 -17.50
CA GLY A 61 -29.59 -1.88 -18.62
C GLY A 61 -28.69 -2.40 -19.72
N ASP A 62 -27.42 -2.00 -19.86
CA ASP A 62 -26.62 -2.48 -21.00
C ASP A 62 -26.47 -4.03 -20.98
N PRO A 63 -27.17 -4.77 -21.88
CA PRO A 63 -27.11 -6.21 -21.91
C PRO A 63 -25.82 -6.73 -22.57
N ALA A 64 -25.06 -5.87 -23.23
CA ALA A 64 -23.77 -6.19 -23.84
C ALA A 64 -22.58 -6.01 -22.90
N SER A 65 -22.82 -5.55 -21.67
CA SER A 65 -21.75 -5.37 -20.68
C SER A 65 -20.92 -6.65 -20.54
N PRO A 66 -19.59 -6.60 -20.78
CA PRO A 66 -18.70 -7.74 -20.57
C PRO A 66 -18.76 -8.29 -19.14
N ARG A 67 -19.21 -7.48 -18.17
CA ARG A 67 -19.47 -7.88 -16.78
C ARG A 67 -20.65 -8.86 -16.62
N ARG A 68 -21.56 -8.95 -17.59
CA ARG A 68 -22.70 -9.88 -17.63
C ARG A 68 -22.52 -11.04 -18.61
N THR A 69 -21.83 -10.82 -19.73
CA THR A 69 -21.67 -11.82 -20.80
C THR A 69 -20.38 -12.64 -20.67
N GLY A 70 -19.42 -12.20 -19.84
CA GLY A 70 -18.22 -12.94 -19.56
C GLY A 70 -18.54 -14.30 -18.91
N LYS A 71 -17.98 -15.38 -19.46
CA LYS A 71 -17.93 -16.67 -18.78
C LYS A 71 -17.30 -16.44 -17.41
N LEU A 72 -18.02 -16.78 -16.34
CA LEU A 72 -17.51 -16.79 -14.98
C LEU A 72 -16.20 -17.59 -15.00
N HIS A 73 -15.06 -16.93 -14.79
CA HIS A 73 -13.79 -17.62 -14.69
C HIS A 73 -13.84 -18.48 -13.42
N TYR A 74 -13.62 -19.78 -13.58
CA TYR A 74 -13.80 -20.83 -12.58
C TYR A 74 -13.21 -20.48 -11.21
N HIS A 75 -14.09 -20.19 -10.24
CA HIS A 75 -13.92 -20.50 -8.82
C HIS A 75 -15.31 -20.56 -8.19
N GLU A 76 -15.82 -21.77 -8.00
CA GLU A 76 -17.16 -22.12 -7.48
C GLU A 76 -18.34 -21.69 -8.37
N GLU A 77 -19.31 -22.59 -8.59
CA GLU A 77 -20.59 -22.24 -9.27
C GLU A 77 -21.41 -21.25 -8.43
N GLU A 78 -21.13 -21.20 -7.13
CA GLU A 78 -21.66 -20.24 -6.17
C GLU A 78 -20.60 -19.19 -5.84
N VAL A 79 -20.85 -17.93 -6.19
CA VAL A 79 -20.00 -16.82 -5.73
C VAL A 79 -20.27 -16.57 -4.25
N ARG A 80 -19.36 -17.03 -3.39
CA ARG A 80 -19.45 -16.81 -1.93
C ARG A 80 -18.61 -15.60 -1.50
N PRO A 81 -19.04 -14.86 -0.47
CA PRO A 81 -18.20 -13.83 0.14
C PRO A 81 -16.90 -14.42 0.65
N ILE A 82 -15.82 -13.64 0.56
CA ILE A 82 -14.55 -13.99 1.21
C ILE A 82 -14.69 -13.66 2.70
N GLU A 83 -14.47 -14.65 3.55
CA GLU A 83 -14.30 -14.40 4.98
C GLU A 83 -13.00 -13.62 5.19
N ALA A 84 -13.12 -12.36 5.60
CA ALA A 84 -12.02 -11.41 5.70
C ALA A 84 -11.95 -10.79 7.10
N THR A 85 -10.86 -11.06 7.82
CA THR A 85 -10.58 -10.45 9.12
C THR A 85 -9.07 -10.19 9.26
N PRO A 86 -8.64 -9.03 9.79
CA PRO A 86 -9.47 -7.91 10.25
C PRO A 86 -9.99 -7.04 9.09
N LEU A 87 -11.11 -6.36 9.32
CA LEU A 87 -11.66 -5.36 8.38
C LEU A 87 -11.18 -3.93 8.67
N ILE A 88 -10.62 -3.69 9.87
CA ILE A 88 -10.17 -2.37 10.31
C ILE A 88 -8.81 -2.54 10.98
N HIS A 89 -7.78 -1.90 10.41
CA HIS A 89 -6.52 -1.65 11.10
C HIS A 89 -6.59 -0.24 11.71
N ARG A 90 -6.69 -0.16 13.04
CA ARG A 90 -6.85 1.13 13.73
C ARG A 90 -5.51 1.86 13.84
N GLN A 91 -5.45 3.07 13.28
CA GLN A 91 -4.37 4.05 13.47
C GLN A 91 -2.94 3.51 13.24
N PRO A 92 -2.63 2.88 12.09
CA PRO A 92 -1.32 2.28 11.83
C PRO A 92 -0.14 3.26 11.94
N HIS A 93 -0.37 4.57 11.71
CA HIS A 93 0.63 5.62 11.85
C HIS A 93 1.13 5.86 13.30
N LYS A 94 0.43 5.31 14.31
CA LYS A 94 0.84 5.41 15.71
C LYS A 94 1.69 4.23 16.19
N ASP A 95 1.75 3.16 15.39
CA ASP A 95 2.44 1.90 15.70
C ASP A 95 3.50 1.61 14.63
N LEU A 96 4.27 2.63 14.28
CA LEU A 96 5.42 2.49 13.38
C LEU A 96 6.56 1.81 14.12
N TYR A 97 7.32 0.99 13.41
CA TYR A 97 8.47 0.29 13.96
C TYR A 97 9.68 0.45 13.04
N ASP A 98 10.86 0.36 13.66
CA ASP A 98 12.11 0.24 12.92
C ASP A 98 12.24 -1.21 12.44
N ASP A 99 12.28 -1.37 11.13
CA ASP A 99 12.60 -2.63 10.47
C ASP A 99 14.05 -2.53 9.97
N ALA A 100 14.85 -3.58 10.17
CA ALA A 100 16.23 -3.64 9.67
C ALA A 100 16.29 -3.39 8.14
N ASP A 101 15.23 -3.78 7.43
CA ASP A 101 15.08 -3.63 5.98
C ASP A 101 14.76 -2.19 5.54
N ARG A 102 14.42 -1.28 6.46
CA ARG A 102 14.18 0.15 6.18
C ARG A 102 15.22 1.03 6.90
N LYS A 103 15.42 2.26 6.42
CA LYS A 103 16.27 3.28 7.07
C LYS A 103 15.45 4.23 7.95
N HIS A 104 14.16 3.98 8.05
CA HIS A 104 13.19 4.85 8.66
C HIS A 104 12.00 4.04 9.19
N PRO A 105 11.29 4.55 10.22
CA PRO A 105 10.12 3.88 10.75
C PRO A 105 9.02 3.72 9.70
N GLY A 106 8.46 2.53 9.63
CA GLY A 106 7.37 2.24 8.72
C GLY A 106 6.56 1.05 9.16
N ARG A 107 5.39 0.87 8.54
CA ARG A 107 4.52 -0.26 8.82
C ARG A 107 3.63 -0.56 7.63
N ASP A 108 3.45 -1.84 7.35
CA ASP A 108 2.43 -2.30 6.43
C ASP A 108 1.03 -2.21 7.06
N VAL A 109 0.03 -1.86 6.26
CA VAL A 109 -1.36 -1.90 6.71
C VAL A 109 -1.86 -3.35 6.66
N ASP A 110 -1.99 -3.95 7.83
CA ASP A 110 -2.49 -5.31 8.06
C ASP A 110 -3.99 -5.48 7.73
N LEU A 111 -4.33 -5.40 6.45
CA LEU A 111 -5.64 -5.72 5.90
C LEU A 111 -5.51 -6.84 4.85
N PRO A 112 -6.54 -7.68 4.65
CA PRO A 112 -6.49 -8.84 3.73
C PRO A 112 -6.61 -8.44 2.25
N LEU A 113 -5.81 -7.46 1.83
CA LEU A 113 -5.70 -7.02 0.44
C LEU A 113 -4.86 -8.02 -0.35
N ARG A 114 -5.38 -8.49 -1.49
CA ARG A 114 -4.71 -9.50 -2.33
C ARG A 114 -3.84 -8.92 -3.44
N THR A 115 -4.23 -7.76 -3.96
CA THR A 115 -3.55 -7.13 -5.11
C THR A 115 -2.73 -5.92 -4.72
N ILE A 116 -3.22 -5.14 -3.74
CA ILE A 116 -2.62 -3.89 -3.30
C ILE A 116 -1.95 -4.09 -1.95
N GLN A 117 -0.73 -3.60 -1.78
CA GLN A 117 -0.13 -3.35 -0.47
C GLN A 117 -0.29 -1.88 -0.13
N LEU A 118 -0.62 -1.61 1.12
CA LEU A 118 -0.55 -0.26 1.69
C LEU A 118 0.51 -0.27 2.78
N HIS A 119 1.30 0.78 2.87
CA HIS A 119 2.21 0.99 4.00
C HIS A 119 2.23 2.46 4.40
N ILE A 120 2.49 2.72 5.68
CA ILE A 120 2.73 4.05 6.21
C ILE A 120 4.22 4.17 6.52
N GLY A 121 4.83 5.28 6.15
CA GLY A 121 6.23 5.59 6.47
C GLY A 121 6.35 6.98 7.07
N ARG A 122 7.33 7.15 7.94
CA ARG A 122 7.68 8.43 8.54
C ARG A 122 9.15 8.75 8.31
N LEU A 123 9.44 9.99 7.93
CA LEU A 123 10.80 10.51 7.80
C LEU A 123 10.95 11.72 8.72
N GLU A 124 11.91 11.67 9.63
CA GLU A 124 12.30 12.85 10.41
C GLU A 124 13.09 13.84 9.53
N PRO A 125 13.20 15.12 9.94
CA PRO A 125 13.97 16.12 9.18
C PRO A 125 15.37 15.64 8.81
N GLY A 126 15.73 15.74 7.53
CA GLY A 126 17.02 15.28 7.00
C GLY A 126 17.15 13.77 6.78
N GLN A 127 16.13 12.98 7.11
CA GLN A 127 16.11 11.56 6.77
C GLN A 127 15.73 11.31 5.32
N GLN A 128 16.20 10.18 4.81
CA GLN A 128 15.82 9.65 3.51
C GLN A 128 15.67 8.13 3.57
N THR A 129 14.90 7.59 2.63
CA THR A 129 14.86 6.15 2.40
C THR A 129 16.18 5.64 1.82
N ARG A 130 16.35 4.31 1.73
CA ARG A 130 17.43 3.73 0.91
C ARG A 130 17.17 4.05 -0.57
N LEU A 131 18.23 4.22 -1.35
CA LEU A 131 18.13 4.25 -2.81
C LEU A 131 17.90 2.82 -3.32
N HIS A 132 16.79 2.59 -4.00
CA HIS A 132 16.39 1.25 -4.42
C HIS A 132 15.53 1.27 -5.68
N LYS A 133 15.35 0.10 -6.31
CA LYS A 133 14.36 -0.12 -7.36
C LYS A 133 13.69 -1.47 -7.15
N HIS A 134 12.47 -1.62 -7.65
CA HIS A 134 11.68 -2.83 -7.49
C HIS A 134 10.70 -3.03 -8.65
N HIS A 135 10.23 -4.27 -8.83
CA HIS A 135 9.24 -4.60 -9.86
C HIS A 135 7.86 -4.02 -9.59
N ASN A 136 7.48 -3.82 -8.32
CA ASN A 136 6.22 -3.18 -8.01
C ASN A 136 6.25 -1.70 -8.41
N GLU A 137 5.10 -1.20 -8.83
CA GLU A 137 4.86 0.23 -8.97
C GLU A 137 4.39 0.80 -7.63
N ALA A 138 4.61 2.08 -7.39
CA ALA A 138 4.13 2.73 -6.18
C ALA A 138 3.51 4.10 -6.48
N ALA A 139 2.32 4.34 -5.94
CA ALA A 139 1.82 5.69 -5.72
C ALA A 139 2.05 6.06 -4.25
N ILE A 140 2.68 7.20 -4.00
CA ILE A 140 2.93 7.71 -2.66
C ILE A 140 2.07 8.94 -2.44
N TYR A 141 1.25 8.89 -1.39
CA TYR A 141 0.45 10.02 -0.94
C TYR A 141 1.10 10.69 0.26
N ILE A 142 1.32 12.00 0.18
CA ILE A 142 1.92 12.77 1.27
C ILE A 142 0.83 13.23 2.24
N ILE A 143 0.81 12.63 3.43
CA ILE A 143 -0.20 12.92 4.47
C ILE A 143 0.19 14.19 5.25
N GLU A 144 1.49 14.36 5.52
CA GLU A 144 2.04 15.48 6.30
C GLU A 144 3.47 15.77 5.84
N GLY A 145 3.88 17.04 5.93
CA GLY A 145 5.23 17.50 5.65
C GLY A 145 5.48 17.88 4.19
N SER A 146 6.74 18.11 3.87
CA SER A 146 7.22 18.40 2.50
C SER A 146 8.63 17.85 2.32
N GLY A 147 9.00 17.63 1.06
CA GLY A 147 10.26 17.00 0.72
C GLY A 147 10.42 16.86 -0.78
N HIS A 148 11.21 15.88 -1.19
CA HIS A 148 11.36 15.53 -2.59
C HIS A 148 11.62 14.05 -2.75
N SER A 149 11.50 13.56 -3.98
CA SER A 149 11.94 12.24 -4.36
C SER A 149 12.86 12.33 -5.54
N ASP A 150 14.01 11.70 -5.41
CA ASP A 150 14.92 11.53 -6.53
C ASP A 150 14.51 10.25 -7.24
N VAL A 151 14.11 10.37 -8.50
CA VAL A 151 13.69 9.25 -9.36
C VAL A 151 14.53 9.31 -10.64
N GLN A 152 15.31 8.27 -10.87
CA GLN A 152 16.27 8.19 -11.99
C GLN A 152 17.17 9.43 -12.12
N GLY A 153 17.67 9.93 -10.97
CA GLY A 153 18.57 11.09 -10.92
C GLY A 153 17.90 12.44 -11.09
N VAL A 154 16.57 12.49 -11.26
CA VAL A 154 15.80 13.74 -11.30
C VAL A 154 15.05 13.93 -9.99
N SER A 155 15.12 15.12 -9.44
CA SER A 155 14.48 15.46 -8.16
C SER A 155 13.10 16.07 -8.38
N TYR A 156 12.10 15.53 -7.70
CA TYR A 156 10.71 15.96 -7.78
C TYR A 156 10.23 16.41 -6.40
N PRO A 157 10.01 17.73 -6.18
CA PRO A 157 9.50 18.23 -4.91
C PRO A 157 8.02 17.84 -4.74
N TRP A 158 7.62 17.65 -3.49
CA TRP A 158 6.24 17.39 -3.10
C TRP A 158 5.94 17.99 -1.73
N GLU A 159 4.67 18.23 -1.48
CA GLU A 159 4.14 18.68 -0.22
C GLU A 159 2.87 17.92 0.17
N ARG A 160 2.36 18.21 1.36
CA ARG A 160 1.13 17.60 1.88
C ARG A 160 -0.02 17.70 0.87
N GLY A 161 -0.64 16.56 0.59
CA GLY A 161 -1.75 16.44 -0.34
C GLY A 161 -1.35 15.95 -1.73
N ASP A 162 -0.06 15.93 -2.04
CA ASP A 162 0.43 15.46 -3.33
C ASP A 162 0.43 13.92 -3.43
N PHE A 163 0.23 13.46 -4.66
CA PHE A 163 0.61 12.12 -5.08
C PHE A 163 1.88 12.20 -5.93
N LEU A 164 2.82 11.30 -5.66
CA LEU A 164 3.90 11.01 -6.60
C LEU A 164 3.78 9.56 -7.07
N TYR A 165 4.12 9.32 -8.33
CA TYR A 165 4.20 7.97 -8.88
C TYR A 165 5.66 7.57 -9.04
N VAL A 166 5.98 6.37 -8.59
CA VAL A 166 7.27 5.71 -8.76
C VAL A 166 7.08 4.56 -9.73
N PRO A 167 7.57 4.70 -10.97
CA PRO A 167 7.48 3.65 -11.97
C PRO A 167 8.27 2.41 -11.56
N SER A 168 7.79 1.25 -12.02
CA SER A 168 8.52 -0.01 -11.87
C SER A 168 9.95 0.09 -12.39
N MET A 169 10.88 -0.52 -11.66
CA MET A 169 12.30 -0.66 -12.00
C MET A 169 13.10 0.64 -12.13
N GLN A 170 12.56 1.77 -11.67
CA GLN A 170 13.29 3.02 -11.58
C GLN A 170 13.98 3.16 -10.22
N TRP A 171 15.24 3.59 -10.21
CA TRP A 171 15.95 3.91 -8.97
C TRP A 171 15.31 5.12 -8.32
N HIS A 172 14.96 5.00 -7.05
CA HIS A 172 14.32 6.08 -6.32
C HIS A 172 14.68 6.11 -4.83
N THR A 173 14.57 7.30 -4.26
CA THR A 173 14.59 7.56 -2.83
C THR A 173 13.66 8.72 -2.49
N HIS A 174 13.08 8.71 -1.30
CA HIS A 174 12.30 9.82 -0.76
C HIS A 174 13.10 10.51 0.33
N VAL A 175 13.11 11.84 0.33
CA VAL A 175 13.93 12.68 1.19
C VAL A 175 13.04 13.70 1.90
N ASN A 176 13.15 13.77 3.22
CA ASN A 176 12.59 14.87 3.99
C ASN A 176 13.57 16.03 4.04
N SER A 177 13.39 17.00 3.14
CA SER A 177 14.14 18.26 3.12
C SER A 177 13.46 19.41 3.90
N GLY A 178 12.36 19.12 4.60
CA GLY A 178 11.63 20.08 5.41
C GLY A 178 12.16 20.18 6.85
N ALA A 179 11.58 21.12 7.61
CA ALA A 179 11.92 21.33 9.02
C ALA A 179 11.10 20.45 9.99
N GLY A 180 10.00 19.86 9.52
CA GLY A 180 9.11 19.00 10.30
C GLY A 180 9.13 17.55 9.80
N PRO A 181 8.48 16.62 10.51
CA PRO A 181 8.36 15.25 10.07
C PRO A 181 7.51 15.14 8.80
N VAL A 182 7.80 14.14 7.99
CA VAL A 182 6.97 13.71 6.87
C VAL A 182 6.26 12.42 7.25
N LEU A 183 4.96 12.35 6.96
CA LEU A 183 4.18 11.13 7.01
C LEU A 183 3.62 10.86 5.61
N TYR A 184 3.81 9.65 5.11
CA TYR A 184 3.34 9.26 3.79
C TYR A 184 2.69 7.88 3.79
N MET A 185 1.81 7.65 2.82
CA MET A 185 1.23 6.33 2.52
C MET A 185 1.73 5.86 1.17
N GLY A 186 2.38 4.71 1.12
CA GLY A 186 2.68 4.03 -0.13
C GLY A 186 1.58 3.03 -0.48
N ILE A 187 1.17 3.06 -1.74
CA ILE A 187 0.17 2.20 -2.36
C ILE A 187 0.86 1.48 -3.49
N THR A 188 1.02 0.16 -3.38
CA THR A 188 1.81 -0.61 -4.36
C THR A 188 1.05 -1.85 -4.81
N ASN A 189 1.43 -2.40 -5.95
CA ASN A 189 0.94 -3.70 -6.41
C ASN A 189 1.80 -4.87 -5.88
N LYS A 190 2.64 -4.64 -4.85
CA LYS A 190 3.58 -5.63 -4.31
C LYS A 190 2.91 -6.93 -3.90
N ARG A 191 1.74 -6.87 -3.24
CA ARG A 191 1.00 -8.08 -2.84
C ARG A 191 0.69 -8.97 -4.05
N MET A 192 0.24 -8.40 -5.16
CA MET A 192 0.00 -9.14 -6.40
C MET A 192 1.28 -9.81 -6.91
N LEU A 193 2.39 -9.08 -6.96
CA LEU A 193 3.66 -9.60 -7.45
C LEU A 193 4.27 -10.65 -6.52
N ASP A 194 4.09 -10.52 -5.20
CA ASP A 194 4.48 -11.54 -4.22
C ASP A 194 3.73 -12.84 -4.49
N TRP A 195 2.40 -12.78 -4.72
CA TRP A 195 1.57 -13.93 -5.06
C TRP A 195 2.01 -14.62 -6.36
N LEU A 196 2.46 -13.85 -7.34
CA LEU A 196 2.96 -14.38 -8.62
C LEU A 196 4.44 -14.84 -8.53
N GLY A 197 5.12 -14.63 -7.40
CA GLY A 197 6.55 -14.93 -7.25
C GLY A 197 7.48 -13.98 -8.02
N LEU A 198 6.95 -12.84 -8.46
CA LEU A 198 7.63 -11.88 -9.34
C LEU A 198 8.22 -10.69 -8.59
N ASP A 199 7.85 -10.44 -7.33
CA ASP A 199 8.40 -9.29 -6.61
C ASP A 199 9.91 -9.40 -6.42
N ARG A 200 10.63 -8.36 -6.84
CA ARG A 200 12.07 -8.22 -6.59
C ARG A 200 12.32 -6.77 -6.20
N LYS A 201 13.24 -6.59 -5.26
CA LYS A 201 13.76 -5.31 -4.81
C LYS A 201 15.28 -5.41 -4.76
N VAL A 202 15.96 -4.39 -5.23
CA VAL A 202 17.41 -4.25 -5.10
C VAL A 202 17.74 -2.87 -4.54
N GLU A 203 18.78 -2.81 -3.72
CA GLU A 203 19.19 -1.60 -3.01
C GLU A 203 20.64 -1.25 -3.33
N ALA A 204 20.88 0.04 -3.52
CA ALA A 204 22.21 0.58 -3.78
C ALA A 204 23.12 0.33 -2.57
N GLY A 205 24.34 -0.12 -2.83
CA GLY A 205 25.35 -0.43 -1.81
C GLY A 205 25.13 -1.74 -1.06
N ILE A 206 24.02 -2.46 -1.28
CA ILE A 206 23.76 -3.78 -0.68
C ILE A 206 23.72 -4.85 -1.76
N HIS A 207 22.86 -4.65 -2.78
CA HIS A 207 22.67 -5.61 -3.86
C HIS A 207 23.43 -5.20 -5.13
N VAL A 208 23.54 -3.89 -5.35
CA VAL A 208 24.17 -3.29 -6.53
C VAL A 208 25.21 -2.27 -6.08
N PRO A 209 26.46 -2.34 -6.54
CA PRO A 209 27.48 -1.34 -6.23
C PRO A 209 27.05 0.07 -6.66
N GLN A 210 27.42 1.09 -5.87
CA GLN A 210 27.00 2.47 -6.11
C GLN A 210 27.42 2.99 -7.50
N GLU A 211 28.63 2.64 -7.96
CA GLU A 211 29.14 2.98 -9.29
C GLU A 211 28.29 2.42 -10.44
N GLU A 212 27.64 1.26 -10.23
CA GLU A 212 26.76 0.66 -11.21
C GLU A 212 25.40 1.34 -11.24
N VAL A 213 24.88 1.75 -10.08
CA VAL A 213 23.66 2.55 -9.98
C VAL A 213 23.82 3.88 -10.74
N GLU A 214 24.94 4.57 -10.51
CA GLU A 214 25.26 5.83 -11.18
C GLU A 214 25.40 5.66 -12.70
N ARG A 215 26.08 4.59 -13.13
CA ARG A 215 26.18 4.25 -14.55
C ARG A 215 24.81 3.98 -15.18
N GLU A 216 23.94 3.22 -14.52
CA GLU A 216 22.59 2.95 -15.00
C GLU A 216 21.77 4.23 -15.14
N ILE A 217 21.75 5.08 -14.11
CA ILE A 217 21.04 6.37 -14.13
C ILE A 217 21.59 7.27 -15.25
N SER A 218 22.92 7.40 -15.36
CA SER A 218 23.55 8.24 -16.38
C SER A 218 23.30 7.77 -17.81
N SER A 219 23.00 6.49 -18.00
CA SER A 219 22.76 5.93 -19.33
C SER A 219 21.49 6.49 -19.97
N GLY A 220 20.53 6.96 -19.16
CA GLY A 220 19.22 7.42 -19.62
C GLY A 220 18.40 6.35 -20.34
N LYS A 221 18.84 5.08 -20.28
CA LYS A 221 18.17 3.97 -20.97
C LYS A 221 17.04 3.44 -20.09
N PHE A 222 15.83 3.52 -20.63
CA PHE A 222 14.65 2.90 -20.03
C PHE A 222 14.33 1.58 -20.73
N SER A 223 13.68 0.67 -20.01
CA SER A 223 13.08 -0.50 -20.64
C SER A 223 12.04 -0.03 -21.67
N PRO A 224 11.90 -0.69 -22.83
CA PRO A 224 10.82 -0.39 -23.77
C PRO A 224 9.44 -0.57 -23.13
N TYR A 225 9.33 -1.41 -22.11
CA TYR A 225 8.10 -1.62 -21.33
C TYR A 225 7.88 -0.57 -20.21
N SER A 226 8.84 0.33 -19.98
CA SER A 226 8.76 1.39 -18.95
C SER A 226 8.29 2.75 -19.49
N HIS A 227 8.03 2.85 -20.80
CA HIS A 227 7.46 4.06 -21.37
C HIS A 227 5.96 4.07 -21.13
N TYR A 228 5.44 5.18 -20.63
CA TYR A 228 4.02 5.48 -20.72
C TYR A 228 3.87 7.01 -20.71
N HIS A 229 2.82 7.52 -21.35
CA HIS A 229 2.47 8.93 -21.32
C HIS A 229 1.02 9.09 -20.93
N ILE A 230 0.74 10.19 -20.23
CA ILE A 230 -0.61 10.58 -19.83
C ILE A 230 -0.84 11.99 -20.33
N THR A 231 -1.67 12.12 -21.36
CA THR A 231 -2.17 13.40 -21.85
C THR A 231 -3.69 13.42 -21.69
N PRO A 232 -4.32 14.60 -21.52
CA PRO A 232 -5.78 14.69 -21.56
C PRO A 232 -6.38 14.14 -22.85
N GLU A 233 -5.65 14.24 -23.97
CA GLU A 233 -6.10 13.84 -25.30
C GLU A 233 -5.98 12.33 -25.54
N ASP A 234 -4.89 11.72 -25.11
CA ASP A 234 -4.56 10.32 -25.41
C ASP A 234 -4.90 9.38 -24.23
N GLY A 235 -5.08 9.93 -23.02
CA GLY A 235 -5.26 9.10 -21.82
C GLY A 235 -3.96 8.38 -21.47
N VAL A 236 -4.04 7.15 -20.93
CA VAL A 236 -2.85 6.40 -20.50
C VAL A 236 -2.39 5.47 -21.60
N HIS A 237 -1.24 5.75 -22.19
CA HIS A 237 -0.61 4.91 -23.22
C HIS A 237 0.64 4.25 -22.68
N PHE A 238 0.80 2.94 -22.95
CA PHE A 238 2.00 2.19 -22.56
C PHE A 238 2.87 1.88 -23.78
N GLY A 239 4.18 1.98 -23.59
CA GLY A 239 5.21 1.81 -24.60
C GLY A 239 5.56 3.10 -25.35
N PRO A 240 6.67 3.08 -26.12
CA PRO A 240 6.99 4.14 -27.06
C PRO A 240 5.98 4.20 -28.21
N GLU A 241 6.03 5.26 -29.01
CA GLU A 241 5.22 5.37 -30.25
C GLU A 241 5.44 4.14 -31.15
N GLY A 242 4.35 3.53 -31.63
CA GLY A 242 4.37 2.29 -32.41
C GLY A 242 4.49 1.00 -31.59
N PHE A 243 4.48 1.08 -30.26
CA PHE A 243 4.41 -0.09 -29.39
C PHE A 243 2.97 -0.59 -29.27
N ILE A 244 2.75 -1.84 -29.71
CA ILE A 244 1.41 -2.45 -29.76
C ILE A 244 0.87 -2.62 -28.34
N THR A 245 0.00 -1.72 -27.93
CA THR A 245 -1.06 -2.04 -26.97
C THR A 245 -2.29 -2.41 -27.80
N HIS A 246 -3.04 -3.44 -27.44
CA HIS A 246 -4.13 -3.99 -28.25
C HIS A 246 -5.26 -2.97 -28.50
N SER A 247 -5.07 -2.07 -29.48
CA SER A 247 -6.08 -1.17 -30.04
C SER A 247 -5.62 -0.43 -31.31
N ASP A 248 -4.63 -0.98 -32.03
CA ASP A 248 -4.31 -0.62 -33.43
C ASP A 248 -4.63 -1.80 -34.36
#